data_AF-A0A971CYQ6-F1
#
_entry.id   AF-A0A971CYQ6-F1
#
_cell.length_a   1.000
_cell.length_b   1.000
_cell.length_c   1.000
_cell.angle_alpha   90.00
_cell.angle_beta   90.00
_cell.angle_gamma   90.00
#
_symmetry.space_group_name_H-M   'P 1'
#
loop_
_entity.id
_entity.type
_entity.pdbx_description
1 polymer ?
#
loop_
_entity_poly.entity_id
_entity_poly.type
_entity_poly.pdbx_seq_one_letter_code
_entity_poly.pdbx_strand_id
1 'polypeptide(L)'
;MSETLIIALASAGSALAGALIQAAVANHRHHFDEALIIQQSIEDNQLLWLWNRELVDHIYRGALPPPPPPPTGLFDSAQHGRNSNNDQHT
;
A
#
# COMPACT_ATOMS: atom_id res chain seq x y z
N MET A 1 -16.47 -47.45 -16.92
CA MET A 1 -16.92 -46.23 -17.64
C MET A 1 -17.65 -45.24 -16.71
N SER A 2 -18.60 -45.67 -15.87
CA SER A 2 -19.39 -44.77 -14.99
C SER A 2 -18.58 -44.12 -13.85
N GLU A 3 -17.68 -44.85 -13.21
CA GLU A 3 -16.86 -44.36 -12.08
C GLU A 3 -15.92 -43.22 -12.50
N THR A 4 -15.31 -43.33 -13.69
CA THR A 4 -14.44 -42.29 -14.27
C THR A 4 -15.21 -41.00 -14.56
N LEU A 5 -16.47 -41.10 -14.99
CA LEU A 5 -17.35 -39.94 -15.23
C LEU A 5 -17.73 -39.22 -13.93
N ILE A 6 -18.01 -39.97 -12.86
CA ILE A 6 -18.33 -39.41 -11.54
C ILE A 6 -17.12 -38.67 -10.96
N ILE A 7 -15.93 -39.27 -11.05
CA ILE A 7 -14.69 -38.65 -10.56
C ILE A 7 -14.34 -37.39 -11.36
N ALA A 8 -14.49 -37.43 -12.68
CA ALA A 8 -14.24 -36.26 -13.54
C ALA A 8 -15.21 -35.10 -13.26
N LEU A 9 -16.48 -35.40 -12.97
CA LEU A 9 -17.47 -34.38 -12.62
C LEU A 9 -17.18 -33.77 -11.24
N ALA A 10 -16.77 -34.59 -10.27
CA ALA A 10 -16.41 -34.16 -8.92
C ALA A 10 -15.13 -33.30 -8.90
N SER A 11 -14.12 -33.65 -9.71
CA SER A 11 -12.88 -32.87 -9.81
C SER A 11 -13.10 -31.56 -10.56
N ALA A 12 -13.90 -31.56 -11.63
CA ALA A 12 -14.31 -30.33 -12.32
C ALA A 12 -15.08 -29.37 -11.39
N GLY A 13 -16.00 -29.90 -10.56
CA GLY A 13 -16.72 -29.11 -9.57
C GLY A 13 -15.81 -28.52 -8.48
N SER A 14 -14.80 -29.27 -8.05
CA SER A 14 -13.83 -28.81 -7.04
C SER A 14 -12.93 -27.67 -7.56
N ALA A 15 -12.55 -27.69 -8.84
CA ALA A 15 -11.76 -26.63 -9.44
C ALA A 15 -12.52 -25.29 -9.49
N LEU A 16 -13.81 -25.33 -9.80
CA LEU A 16 -14.69 -24.14 -9.78
C LEU A 16 -14.87 -23.58 -8.37
N ALA A 17 -15.11 -24.44 -7.38
CA ALA A 17 -15.21 -24.02 -5.99
C ALA A 17 -13.89 -23.41 -5.47
N GLY A 18 -12.75 -24.03 -5.79
CA GLY A 18 -11.43 -23.53 -5.42
C GLY A 18 -11.09 -22.17 -6.05
N ALA A 19 -11.53 -21.92 -7.29
CA ALA A 19 -11.34 -20.64 -7.96
C ALA A 19 -12.18 -19.52 -7.30
N LEU A 20 -13.42 -19.80 -6.91
CA LEU A 20 -14.30 -18.83 -6.24
C LEU A 20 -13.79 -18.48 -4.83
N ILE A 21 -13.30 -19.47 -4.08
CA ILE A 21 -12.69 -19.24 -2.76
C ILE A 21 -11.42 -18.41 -2.90
N GLN A 22 -10.56 -18.71 -3.88
CA GLN A 22 -9.37 -17.90 -4.15
C GLN A 22 -9.71 -16.48 -4.56
N ALA A 23 -10.73 -16.27 -5.40
CA ALA A 23 -11.20 -14.93 -5.77
C ALA A 23 -11.74 -14.16 -4.56
N ALA A 24 -12.48 -14.82 -3.67
CA ALA A 24 -13.00 -14.20 -2.45
C ALA A 24 -11.86 -13.84 -1.46
N VAL A 25 -10.87 -14.72 -1.29
CA VAL A 25 -9.70 -14.48 -0.43
C VAL A 25 -8.79 -13.39 -1.00
N ALA A 26 -8.56 -13.39 -2.32
CA ALA A 26 -7.79 -12.35 -3.00
C ALA A 26 -8.47 -10.98 -2.87
N ASN A 27 -9.79 -10.92 -3.06
CA ASN A 27 -10.56 -9.70 -2.83
C ASN A 27 -10.44 -9.25 -1.36
N HIS A 28 -10.59 -10.16 -0.38
CA HIS A 28 -10.44 -9.82 1.04
C HIS A 28 -9.05 -9.25 1.37
N ARG A 29 -7.98 -9.86 0.87
CA ARG A 29 -6.59 -9.40 1.09
C ARG A 29 -6.35 -8.01 0.51
N HIS A 30 -6.88 -7.74 -0.68
CA HIS A 30 -6.74 -6.45 -1.35
C HIS A 30 -7.25 -5.28 -0.48
N HIS A 31 -8.39 -5.45 0.19
CA HIS A 31 -8.96 -4.42 1.06
C HIS A 31 -8.12 -4.15 2.32
N PHE A 32 -7.38 -5.14 2.83
CA PHE A 32 -6.51 -4.95 3.99
C PHE A 32 -5.22 -4.24 3.62
N ASP A 33 -4.59 -4.62 2.51
CA ASP A 33 -3.35 -4.00 2.04
C ASP A 33 -3.59 -2.54 1.62
N GLU A 34 -4.69 -2.26 0.90
CA GLU A 34 -5.07 -0.90 0.54
C GLU A 34 -5.43 -0.04 1.76
N ALA A 35 -6.15 -0.59 2.74
CA ALA A 35 -6.52 0.16 3.94
C ALA A 35 -5.30 0.58 4.77
N LEU A 36 -4.29 -0.29 4.87
CA LEU A 36 -3.04 0.04 5.56
C LEU A 36 -2.23 1.10 4.80
N ILE A 37 -2.15 1.00 3.46
CA ILE A 37 -1.48 2.00 2.62
C ILE A 37 -2.17 3.37 2.74
N ILE A 38 -3.51 3.40 2.76
CA ILE A 38 -4.29 4.64 2.93
C ILE A 38 -4.02 5.26 4.31
N GLN A 39 -4.03 4.47 5.39
CA GLN A 39 -3.78 4.97 6.74
C GLN A 39 -2.40 5.62 6.87
N GLN A 40 -1.35 4.96 6.36
CA GLN A 40 0.00 5.49 6.36
C GLN A 40 0.10 6.80 5.57
N SER A 41 -0.61 6.88 4.43
CA SER A 41 -0.64 8.10 3.61
C SER A 41 -1.31 9.29 4.32
N ILE A 42 -2.27 9.06 5.23
CA ILE A 42 -2.96 10.12 5.95
C ILE A 42 -2.01 10.76 6.98
N GLU A 43 -1.28 9.95 7.74
CA GLU A 43 -0.31 10.42 8.73
C GLU A 43 0.82 11.22 8.06
N ASP A 44 1.37 10.69 6.96
CA ASP A 44 2.41 11.37 6.18
C ASP A 44 1.91 12.71 5.59
N ASN A 45 0.67 12.75 5.08
CA ASN A 45 0.08 13.97 4.54
C ASN A 45 -0.13 15.06 5.61
N GLN A 46 -0.46 14.68 6.85
CA GLN A 46 -0.58 15.65 7.95
C GLN A 46 0.77 16.27 8.30
N LEU A 47 1.83 15.45 8.39
CA LEU A 47 3.18 15.94 8.65
C LEU A 47 3.68 16.84 7.50
N LEU A 48 3.39 16.49 6.25
CA LEU A 48 3.69 17.33 5.08
C LEU A 48 2.98 18.68 5.13
N TRP A 49 1.71 18.69 5.52
CA TRP A 49 0.95 19.94 5.64
C TRP A 49 1.52 20.85 6.73
N LEU A 50 1.85 20.30 7.90
CA LEU A 50 2.43 21.05 9.01
C LEU A 50 3.79 21.66 8.63
N TRP A 51 4.67 20.86 8.02
CA TRP A 51 5.98 21.32 7.59
C TRP A 51 5.89 22.37 6.48
N ASN A 52 5.01 22.19 5.48
CA ASN A 52 4.76 23.22 4.46
C ASN A 52 4.27 24.53 5.07
N ARG A 53 3.38 24.46 6.07
CA ARG A 53 2.90 25.66 6.76
C ARG A 53 4.05 26.37 7.48
N GLU A 54 4.92 25.62 8.15
CA GLU A 54 6.09 26.18 8.83
C GLU A 54 7.10 26.80 7.85
N LEU A 55 7.35 26.14 6.71
CA LEU A 55 8.20 26.69 5.63
C LEU A 55 7.64 28.00 5.09
N VAL A 56 6.33 28.04 4.81
CA VAL A 56 5.65 29.24 4.32
C VAL A 56 5.73 30.36 5.36
N ASP A 57 5.45 30.04 6.62
CA ASP A 57 5.53 31.00 7.72
C ASP A 57 6.96 31.55 7.91
N HIS A 58 7.98 30.69 7.80
CA HIS A 58 9.40 31.07 7.85
C HIS A 58 9.76 32.07 6.75
N ILE A 59 9.30 31.81 5.52
CA ILE A 59 9.50 32.71 4.37
C ILE A 59 8.81 34.06 4.61
N TYR A 60 7.55 34.05 5.05
CA TYR A 60 6.78 35.29 5.24
C TYR A 60 7.27 36.14 6.43
N ARG A 61 7.81 35.51 7.48
CA ARG A 61 8.46 36.23 8.58
C ARG A 61 9.82 36.84 8.19
N GLY A 62 10.32 36.56 6.98
CA GLY A 62 11.65 37.00 6.55
C GLY A 62 12.77 36.39 7.40
N ALA A 63 12.54 35.21 7.96
CA ALA A 63 13.54 34.53 8.76
C ALA A 63 14.73 34.16 7.88
N LEU A 64 15.93 34.42 8.37
CA LEU A 64 17.17 34.10 7.66
C LEU A 64 17.27 32.59 7.44
N PRO A 65 17.88 32.13 6.33
CA PRO A 65 18.18 30.72 6.14
C PRO A 65 19.05 30.20 7.30
N PRO A 66 18.91 28.93 7.71
CA PRO A 66 18.28 27.84 6.97
C PRO A 66 16.76 27.71 7.17
N PRO A 67 16.04 27.07 6.22
CA PRO A 67 14.64 26.71 6.40
C PRO A 67 14.46 25.71 7.56
N PRO A 68 13.25 25.61 8.13
CA PRO A 68 12.93 24.60 9.12
C PRO A 68 13.17 23.18 8.59
N PRO A 69 13.86 22.32 9.37
CA PRO A 69 14.14 20.96 8.95
C PRO A 69 12.84 20.13 8.88
N PRO A 70 12.79 19.10 8.01
CA PRO A 70 11.64 18.21 7.94
C PRO A 70 11.45 17.45 9.27
N PRO A 71 10.20 17.21 9.70
CA PRO A 71 9.88 16.32 10.81
C PRO A 71 10.46 14.92 10.61
N THR A 72 10.88 14.29 11.71
CA THR A 72 11.37 12.90 11.70
C THR A 72 10.28 11.98 11.15
N GLY A 73 10.65 11.09 10.21
CA GLY A 73 9.73 10.11 9.62
C GLY A 73 8.98 10.59 8.37
N LEU A 74 9.02 11.89 8.04
CA LEU A 74 8.23 12.48 6.94
C LEU A 74 8.44 11.81 5.56
N PHE A 75 9.61 11.22 5.32
CA PHE A 75 9.98 10.65 4.02
C PHE A 75 10.25 9.14 4.07
N ASP A 76 10.01 8.47 5.19
CA ASP A 76 10.42 7.08 5.39
C ASP A 76 9.59 6.13 4.50
N SER A 77 8.29 6.41 4.36
CA SER A 77 7.37 5.66 3.47
C SER A 77 7.73 5.79 1.99
N ALA A 78 8.04 7.01 1.55
CA ALA A 78 8.44 7.30 0.17
C ALA A 78 9.80 6.68 -0.19
N GLN A 79 10.72 6.57 0.78
CA GLN A 79 11.99 5.88 0.60
C GLN A 79 11.82 4.37 0.56
N HIS A 80 10.94 3.81 1.41
CA HIS A 80 10.66 2.37 1.44
C HIS A 80 10.13 1.87 0.09
N GLY A 81 9.15 2.55 -0.50
CA GLY A 81 8.61 2.19 -1.81
C GLY A 81 9.63 2.31 -2.95
N ARG A 82 10.55 3.28 -2.88
CA ARG A 82 11.63 3.44 -3.88
C ARG A 82 12.63 2.27 -3.81
N ASN A 83 12.99 1.84 -2.61
CA ASN A 83 13.97 0.77 -2.41
C ASN A 83 13.38 -0.60 -2.82
N SER A 84 12.13 -0.91 -2.46
CA SER A 84 11.48 -2.16 -2.88
C SER A 84 11.33 -2.31 -4.40
N ASN A 85 11.15 -1.22 -5.14
CA ASN A 85 11.08 -1.28 -6.60
C ASN A 85 12.45 -1.57 -7.27
N ASN A 86 13.55 -1.18 -6.63
CA ASN A 86 14.89 -1.49 -7.14
C ASN A 86 15.24 -2.97 -6.95
N ASP A 87 14.79 -3.59 -5.85
CA ASP A 87 15.05 -5.00 -5.53
C ASP A 87 14.27 -5.98 -6.43
N GLN A 88 13.24 -5.49 -7.15
CA GLN A 88 12.44 -6.28 -8.10
C GLN A 88 13.09 -6.39 -9.50
N HIS A 89 14.21 -5.70 -9.75
CA HIS A 89 14.81 -5.57 -11.06
C HIS A 89 16.23 -6.17 -11.18
N THR A 90 16.66 -6.95 -10.19
CA THR A 90 17.92 -7.73 -10.19
C THR A 90 17.68 -9.22 -10.29
#